data_AF-A0A438AII1-F1
#
_entry.id   AF-A0A438AII1-F1
#
_cell.length_a   1.000
_cell.length_b   1.000
_cell.length_c   1.000
_cell.angle_alpha   90.00
_cell.angle_beta   90.00
_cell.angle_gamma   90.00
#
_symmetry.space_group_name_H-M   'P 1'
#
loop_
_entity.id
_entity.type
_entity.pdbx_description
1 polymer ?
#
loop_
_entity_poly.entity_id
_entity_poly.type
_entity_poly.pdbx_seq_one_letter_code
_entity_poly.pdbx_strand_id
1 'polypeptide(L)' 'MTVRFQLNGDGHIAMDRVELVTNGGPVGEAEKQAFEAARNAVLRCEGEGYDIPGLSRPMDIELAFDPTAPAEPRQ' A
#
# COMPACT_ATOMS: atom_id res chain seq x y z
N MET A 1 -3.32 -9.92 3.25
CA MET A 1 -2.99 -9.49 1.87
C MET A 1 -1.78 -8.56 1.94
N THR A 2 -0.81 -8.65 1.02
CA THR A 2 0.32 -7.70 1.01
C THR A 2 0.38 -6.96 -0.32
N VAL A 3 0.47 -5.63 -0.25
CA VAL A 3 0.74 -4.79 -1.42
C VAL A 3 2.16 -4.24 -1.38
N ARG A 4 2.74 -4.01 -2.55
CA ARG A 4 4.06 -3.40 -2.71
C ARG A 4 3.98 -2.20 -3.61
N PHE A 5 4.77 -1.19 -3.28
CA PHE A 5 5.00 -0.03 -4.12
C PHE A 5 6.41 0.49 -3.88
N GLN A 6 6.90 1.29 -4.80
CA GLN A 6 8.20 1.91 -4.71
C GLN A 6 8.05 3.40 -4.46
N LEU A 7 8.88 3.95 -3.59
CA LEU A 7 9.04 5.38 -3.40
C LEU A 7 10.28 5.87 -4.13
N ASN A 8 10.19 7.06 -4.70
CA ASN A 8 11.31 7.86 -5.16
C ASN A 8 12.07 8.46 -3.98
N GLY A 9 13.26 9.02 -4.22
CA GLY A 9 14.05 9.68 -3.18
C GLY A 9 13.43 10.95 -2.59
N ASP A 10 12.33 11.44 -3.17
CA ASP A 10 11.54 12.59 -2.73
C ASP A 10 10.28 12.18 -1.93
N GLY A 11 10.07 10.88 -1.69
CA GLY A 11 8.92 10.38 -0.92
C GLY A 11 7.65 10.16 -1.74
N HIS A 12 7.67 10.46 -3.04
CA HIS A 12 6.54 10.17 -3.93
C HIS A 12 6.57 8.73 -4.43
N ILE A 13 5.40 8.21 -4.79
CA ILE A 13 5.34 6.87 -5.39
C ILE A 13 5.98 6.93 -6.78
N ALA A 14 6.95 6.05 -7.03
CA ALA A 14 7.53 5.89 -8.36
C ALA A 14 6.41 5.43 -9.33
N MET A 15 6.31 6.08 -10.49
CA MET A 15 5.17 5.97 -11.42
C MET A 15 4.53 4.57 -11.48
N ASP A 16 3.20 4.55 -11.27
CA ASP A 16 2.29 3.45 -11.59
C ASP A 16 2.78 2.04 -11.24
N ARG A 17 2.88 1.75 -9.93
CA ARG A 17 2.48 0.42 -9.43
C ARG A 17 2.38 0.32 -7.91
N VAL A 18 1.13 0.19 -7.44
CA VAL A 18 0.82 -0.61 -6.25
C VAL A 18 0.49 -2.01 -6.75
N GLU A 19 1.33 -2.99 -6.43
CA GLU A 19 1.20 -4.38 -6.84
C GLU A 19 0.74 -5.25 -5.68
N LEU A 20 0.03 -6.32 -5.99
CA LEU A 20 -0.30 -7.37 -5.03
C LEU A 20 0.85 -8.39 -5.01
N VAL A 21 1.55 -8.54 -3.88
CA VAL A 21 2.71 -9.45 -3.76
C VAL A 21 2.29 -10.87 -3.36
N THR A 22 1.18 -11.02 -2.65
CA THR A 22 0.73 -12.33 -2.20
C THR A 22 -0.78 -12.37 -1.98
N ASN A 23 -1.39 -13.35 -2.65
CA ASN A 23 -2.64 -13.96 -2.20
C ASN A 23 -2.41 -15.47 -2.18
N GLY A 24 -2.29 -16.08 -1.00
CA GLY A 24 -2.07 -17.53 -0.82
C GLY A 24 -3.25 -18.41 -1.24
N GLY A 25 -4.14 -17.92 -2.12
CA GLY A 25 -5.36 -18.57 -2.57
C GLY A 25 -5.97 -17.89 -3.81
N PRO A 26 -7.05 -18.45 -4.38
CA PRO A 26 -7.73 -17.87 -5.53
C PRO A 26 -8.16 -16.43 -5.25
N VAL A 27 -7.91 -15.51 -6.18
CA VAL A 27 -8.35 -14.12 -6.06
C VAL A 27 -9.87 -14.07 -6.26
N GLY A 28 -10.61 -14.04 -5.15
CA GLY A 28 -12.06 -13.83 -5.15
C GLY A 28 -12.42 -12.37 -5.42
N GLU A 29 -13.72 -12.11 -5.58
CA GLU A 29 -14.24 -10.74 -5.70
C GLU A 29 -13.94 -9.90 -4.45
N ALA A 30 -13.94 -10.54 -3.27
CA ALA A 30 -13.55 -9.93 -2.00
C ALA A 30 -12.08 -9.48 -2.00
N GLU A 31 -11.13 -10.31 -2.47
CA GLU A 31 -9.73 -9.88 -2.58
C GLU A 31 -9.52 -8.77 -3.60
N LYS A 32 -10.25 -8.77 -4.72
CA LYS A 32 -10.17 -7.65 -5.68
C LYS A 32 -10.59 -6.35 -5.02
N GLN A 33 -11.72 -6.35 -4.31
CA GLN A 33 -12.22 -5.18 -3.63
C GLN A 33 -11.27 -4.74 -2.50
N ALA A 34 -10.70 -5.68 -1.75
CA ALA A 34 -9.69 -5.38 -0.74
C ALA A 34 -8.43 -4.77 -1.34
N PHE A 35 -7.95 -5.31 -2.47
CA PHE A 35 -6.80 -4.78 -3.20
C PHE A 35 -7.07 -3.36 -3.71
N GLU A 36 -8.23 -3.11 -4.33
CA GLU A 36 -8.62 -1.77 -4.78
C GLU A 36 -8.70 -0.78 -3.62
N ALA A 37 -9.25 -1.21 -2.47
CA ALA A 37 -9.29 -0.40 -1.26
C ALA A 37 -7.87 -0.08 -0.74
N ALA A 38 -6.99 -1.08 -0.66
CA ALA A 38 -5.61 -0.91 -0.23
C ALA A 38 -4.83 0.02 -1.18
N ARG A 39 -4.97 -0.17 -2.50
CA ARG A 39 -4.38 0.70 -3.52
C ARG A 39 -4.85 2.15 -3.36
N ASN A 40 -6.16 2.36 -3.21
CA ASN A 40 -6.71 3.71 -3.02
C ASN A 40 -6.22 4.34 -1.72
N ALA A 41 -6.07 3.56 -0.64
CA ALA A 41 -5.51 4.06 0.62
C ALA A 41 -4.06 4.51 0.45
N VAL A 42 -3.21 3.70 -0.19
CA VAL A 42 -1.80 4.04 -0.47
C VAL A 42 -1.69 5.31 -1.31
N LEU A 43 -2.48 5.44 -2.38
CA LEU A 43 -2.49 6.62 -3.24
C LEU A 43 -3.01 7.87 -2.52
N ARG A 44 -3.97 7.70 -1.60
CA ARG A 44 -4.50 8.82 -0.80
C ARG A 44 -3.50 9.28 0.26
N CYS A 45 -2.74 8.36 0.84
CA CYS A 45 -1.70 8.67 1.83
C CYS A 45 -0.50 9.36 1.21
N GLU A 46 -0.26 9.20 -0.10
CA GLU A 46 0.81 9.90 -0.80
C GLU A 46 0.69 11.41 -0.62
N GLY A 47 -0.43 12.05 -0.97
CA GLY A 47 -0.61 13.49 -0.77
C GLY A 47 0.55 14.32 -1.36
N GLU A 48 1.35 14.96 -0.49
CA GLU A 48 2.57 15.72 -0.82
C GLU A 48 3.87 14.87 -0.79
N GLY A 49 3.75 13.56 -0.60
CA GLY A 49 4.85 12.61 -0.38
C GLY A 49 4.81 11.99 1.02
N TYR A 50 5.40 10.80 1.16
CA TYR A 50 5.61 10.16 2.45
C TYR A 50 6.77 10.83 3.21
N ASP A 51 6.51 11.32 4.43
CA ASP A 51 7.55 11.88 5.32
C ASP A 51 8.38 10.77 5.96
N ILE A 52 9.38 10.28 5.21
CA ILE A 52 10.32 9.25 5.65
C ILE A 52 11.68 9.91 5.94
N PRO A 53 12.10 9.99 7.22
CA PRO A 53 13.37 10.61 7.57
C PRO A 53 14.57 9.96 6.88
N GLY A 54 15.39 10.77 6.21
CA GLY A 54 16.62 10.31 5.57
C GLY A 54 16.44 9.60 4.22
N LEU A 55 15.22 9.64 3.65
CA LEU A 55 14.99 9.17 2.30
C LEU A 55 15.79 10.03 1.31
N SER A 56 16.63 9.37 0.52
CA SER A 56 17.47 10.02 -0.51
C SER A 56 17.67 9.14 -1.75
N ARG A 57 17.14 7.91 -1.70
CA ARG A 57 17.24 6.89 -2.74
C ARG A 57 15.91 6.15 -2.84
N PRO A 58 15.60 5.55 -4.00
CA PRO A 58 14.39 4.76 -4.15
C PRO A 58 14.31 3.63 -3.12
N MET A 59 13.13 3.39 -2.58
CA MET A 59 12.87 2.38 -1.55
C MET A 59 11.66 1.54 -1.92
N ASP A 60 11.78 0.22 -1.82
CA ASP A 60 10.66 -0.71 -1.92
C ASP A 60 9.93 -0.81 -0.57
N ILE A 61 8.62 -0.63 -0.59
CA ILE A 61 7.75 -0.73 0.58
C ILE A 61 6.79 -1.90 0.38
N GLU A 62 6.66 -2.75 1.39
CA GLU A 62 5.62 -3.78 1.47
C GLU A 62 4.70 -3.47 2.65
N LEU A 63 3.39 -3.46 2.38
CA LEU A 63 2.36 -3.21 3.39
C LEU A 63 1.43 -4.41 3.49
N ALA A 64 1.35 -5.01 4.68
CA ALA A 64 0.40 -6.07 4.97
C ALA A 64 -0.94 -5.46 5.42
N PHE A 65 -1.98 -5.72 4.63
CA PHE A 65 -3.38 -5.43 4.94
C PHE A 65 -4.09 -6.70 5.39
N ASP A 66 -4.64 -6.67 6.61
CA ASP A 66 -5.55 -7.69 7.10
C ASP A 66 -7.00 -7.16 7.04
N PRO A 67 -7.80 -7.54 6.03
CA PRO A 67 -9.19 -7.08 5.92
C PRO A 67 -10.12 -7.72 6.95
N THR A 68 -9.65 -8.74 7.69
CA THR A 68 -10.43 -9.43 8.72
C THR A 68 -10.21 -8.82 10.10
N ALA A 69 -9.19 -7.96 10.26
CA ALA A 69 -8.94 -7.24 11.48
C ALA A 69 -10.14 -6.31 11.78
N PRO A 70 -10.69 -6.33 13.01
CA PRO A 70 -11.74 -5.40 13.39
C PRO A 70 -11.22 -3.96 13.33
N ALA A 71 -12.05 -3.04 12.83
CA ALA A 71 -11.70 -1.63 12.84
C ALA A 71 -11.44 -1.15 14.27
N GLU A 72 -10.25 -0.62 14.53
CA GLU A 72 -9.95 -0.03 15.82
C GLU A 72 -10.87 1.18 16.07
N PRO A 73 -11.45 1.32 17.28
CA PRO A 73 -12.26 2.48 17.60
C PRO A 73 -11.38 3.73 17.57
N ARG A 74 -11.79 4.73 16.78
CA ARG A 74 -11.18 6.06 16.80
C ARG A 74 -11.30 6.63 18.22
N GLN A 75 -10.16 6.78 18.90
CA GLN A 75 -10.02 7.54 20.14
C GLN A 75 -10.15 9.03 19.86
#